data_AF-F7ICB9-F1
#
_entry.id   AF-F7ICB9-F1
#
_cell.length_a   1.000
_cell.length_b   1.000
_cell.length_c   1.000
_cell.angle_alpha   90.00
_cell.angle_beta   90.00
_cell.angle_gamma   90.00
#
_symmetry.space_group_name_H-M   'P 1'
#
loop_
_entity.id
_entity.type
_entity.pdbx_description
1 polymer ?
#
loop_
_entity_poly.entity_id
_entity_poly.type
_entity_poly.pdbx_seq_one_letter_code
_entity_poly.pdbx_strand_id
1 'polypeptide(L)'
;MLLPCHTLAIAVVQIVIFSESWAFAKNINFYNVRPPLDPTPFPNSFKCFTCENAGDNYNCNRWAEDKWCPQNTQYCLTVHHFTSHGRSTSITKKCASRSECHFVGCHHSQDSEHTECRSCCEGMICNVELPTNHTNAVFAIMHAQRTSGSSAPTPYLPVLAGVFVLPLL
;
A
#
# COMPACT_ATOMS: atom_id res chain seq x y z
N MET A 1 15.14 -48.48 -42.21
CA MET A 1 14.01 -48.38 -41.25
C MET A 1 14.28 -47.42 -40.07
N LEU A 2 15.31 -46.57 -40.11
CA LEU A 2 15.67 -45.65 -39.00
C LEU A 2 15.09 -44.23 -39.14
N LEU A 3 14.72 -43.80 -40.35
CA LEU A 3 14.19 -42.45 -40.61
C LEU A 3 12.82 -42.13 -40.00
N PRO A 4 11.82 -43.05 -40.00
CA PRO A 4 10.49 -42.73 -39.45
C PRO A 4 10.46 -42.73 -37.91
N CYS A 5 11.47 -43.30 -37.25
CA CYS A 5 11.56 -43.33 -35.79
C CYS A 5 12.05 -41.99 -35.23
N HIS A 6 13.02 -41.36 -35.91
CA HIS A 6 13.55 -40.05 -35.51
C HIS A 6 12.56 -38.91 -35.71
N THR A 7 11.79 -38.90 -36.80
CA THR A 7 10.75 -37.89 -37.02
C THR A 7 9.61 -38.00 -36.02
N LEU A 8 9.23 -39.21 -35.63
CA LEU A 8 8.22 -39.44 -34.60
C LEU A 8 8.70 -38.98 -33.22
N ALA A 9 9.97 -39.26 -32.87
CA ALA A 9 10.56 -38.81 -31.61
C ALA A 9 10.62 -37.28 -31.52
N ILE A 10 11.00 -36.58 -32.61
CA ILE A 10 11.03 -35.12 -32.65
C ILE A 10 9.61 -34.56 -32.49
N ALA A 11 8.61 -35.12 -33.18
CA ALA A 11 7.23 -34.67 -33.06
C ALA A 11 6.68 -34.85 -31.63
N VAL A 12 6.99 -35.96 -30.97
CA VAL A 12 6.60 -36.20 -29.58
C VAL A 12 7.26 -35.19 -28.64
N VAL A 13 8.56 -34.93 -28.80
CA VAL A 13 9.27 -33.93 -27.98
C VAL A 13 8.67 -32.53 -28.16
N GLN A 14 8.37 -32.13 -29.39
CA GLN A 14 7.72 -30.84 -29.65
C GLN A 14 6.34 -30.76 -29.01
N ILE A 15 5.51 -31.81 -29.14
CA ILE A 15 4.17 -31.86 -28.50
C ILE A 15 4.29 -31.73 -26.98
N VAL A 16 5.27 -32.39 -26.36
CA VAL A 16 5.51 -32.28 -24.91
C VAL A 16 5.89 -30.84 -24.54
N ILE A 17 6.83 -30.21 -25.23
CA ILE A 17 7.26 -28.82 -24.98
C ILE A 17 6.10 -27.82 -25.15
N PHE A 18 5.30 -27.97 -26.21
CA PHE A 18 4.12 -27.11 -26.43
C PHE A 18 2.99 -27.39 -25.42
N SER A 19 2.88 -28.62 -24.91
CA SER A 19 1.89 -28.95 -23.87
C SER A 19 2.27 -28.41 -22.49
N GLU A 20 3.56 -28.45 -22.13
CA GLU A 20 4.05 -27.89 -20.87
C GLU A 20 3.90 -26.38 -20.82
N SER A 21 4.27 -25.67 -21.89
CA SER A 21 4.12 -24.21 -21.97
C SER A 21 2.66 -23.74 -21.83
N TRP A 22 1.68 -24.52 -22.29
CA TRP A 22 0.26 -24.24 -22.07
C TRP A 22 -0.19 -24.54 -20.62
N ALA A 23 0.32 -25.62 -20.02
CA ALA A 23 0.00 -25.97 -18.63
C ALA A 23 0.54 -24.93 -17.63
N PHE A 24 1.69 -24.32 -17.91
CA PHE A 24 2.26 -23.25 -17.07
C PHE A 24 1.46 -21.94 -17.14
N ALA A 25 0.86 -21.60 -18.29
CA ALA A 25 0.09 -20.36 -18.44
C ALA A 25 -1.29 -20.41 -17.72
N LYS A 26 -1.87 -21.60 -17.51
CA LYS A 26 -3.18 -21.77 -16.88
C LYS A 26 -3.17 -21.86 -15.35
N ASN A 27 -2.00 -21.88 -14.72
CA ASN A 27 -1.86 -22.10 -13.28
C ASN A 27 -1.34 -20.88 -12.51
N ILE A 28 -1.56 -19.67 -13.05
CA ILE A 28 -1.37 -18.44 -12.29
C ILE A 28 -2.55 -18.31 -11.35
N ASN A 29 -2.38 -18.77 -10.11
CA ASN A 29 -3.35 -18.53 -9.05
C ASN A 29 -3.29 -17.04 -8.69
N PHE A 30 -4.17 -16.23 -9.29
CA PHE A 30 -4.30 -14.80 -9.03
C PHE A 30 -4.51 -14.47 -7.54
N TYR A 31 -5.02 -15.41 -6.74
CA TYR A 31 -5.18 -15.24 -5.29
C TYR A 31 -3.87 -15.47 -4.50
N ASN A 32 -2.86 -16.10 -5.12
CA ASN A 32 -1.53 -16.33 -4.58
C ASN A 32 -0.45 -15.46 -5.26
N VAL A 33 -0.83 -14.60 -6.21
CA VAL A 33 0.07 -13.55 -6.69
C VAL A 33 0.19 -12.55 -5.55
N ARG A 34 1.24 -12.69 -4.75
CA ARG A 34 1.69 -11.63 -3.86
C ARG A 34 2.46 -10.67 -4.75
N PRO A 35 1.94 -9.46 -5.05
CA PRO A 35 2.78 -8.44 -5.67
C PRO A 35 4.04 -8.32 -4.82
N PRO A 36 5.22 -8.05 -5.41
CA PRO A 36 6.35 -7.62 -4.61
C PRO A 36 5.82 -6.54 -3.66
N LEU A 37 6.08 -6.69 -2.36
CA LEU A 37 5.87 -5.56 -1.47
C LEU A 37 6.67 -4.42 -2.09
N ASP A 38 6.00 -3.37 -2.57
CA ASP A 38 6.72 -2.22 -3.12
C ASP A 38 7.76 -1.84 -2.08
N PRO A 39 9.07 -1.99 -2.38
CA PRO A 39 10.08 -1.73 -1.40
C PRO A 39 9.88 -0.28 -0.96
N THR A 40 9.74 -0.08 0.35
CA THR A 40 9.71 1.24 0.95
C THR A 40 10.90 2.05 0.41
N PRO A 41 10.70 3.23 -0.19
CA PRO A 41 11.78 3.96 -0.87
C PRO A 41 12.92 4.35 0.07
N PHE A 42 12.66 4.39 1.38
CA PHE A 42 13.65 4.65 2.42
C PHE A 42 13.17 4.06 3.77
N PRO A 43 14.07 3.84 4.75
CA PRO A 43 13.68 3.36 6.07
C PRO A 43 12.66 4.29 6.75
N ASN A 44 11.63 3.71 7.37
CA ASN A 44 10.52 4.45 7.99
C ASN A 44 9.71 5.33 7.02
N SER A 45 9.71 5.02 5.72
CA SER A 45 8.77 5.66 4.80
C SER A 45 7.34 5.36 5.22
N PHE A 46 6.46 6.34 5.06
CA PHE A 46 5.05 6.26 5.38
C PHE A 46 4.25 6.90 4.25
N LYS A 47 2.94 6.71 4.31
CA LYS A 47 1.99 7.30 3.38
C LYS A 47 0.96 8.09 4.17
N CYS A 48 0.35 9.08 3.53
CA CYS A 48 -0.80 9.82 4.05
C CYS A 48 -1.87 9.84 2.96
N PHE A 49 -3.13 10.04 3.32
CA PHE A 49 -4.07 10.55 2.32
C PHE A 49 -3.61 11.94 1.88
N THR A 50 -3.61 12.18 0.56
CA THR A 50 -3.26 13.49 -0.01
C THR A 50 -4.32 13.94 -0.99
N CYS A 51 -4.85 15.14 -0.76
CA CYS A 51 -5.82 15.79 -1.64
C CYS A 51 -5.76 17.31 -1.43
N GLU A 52 -6.16 18.08 -2.43
CA GLU A 52 -6.21 19.53 -2.37
C GLU A 52 -7.63 20.00 -2.69
N ASN A 53 -8.21 20.82 -1.81
CA ASN A 53 -9.54 21.40 -1.96
C ASN A 53 -10.66 20.39 -2.29
N ALA A 54 -10.62 19.21 -1.68
CA ALA A 54 -11.67 18.21 -1.85
C ALA A 54 -12.97 18.65 -1.16
N GLY A 55 -14.12 18.35 -1.78
CA GLY A 55 -15.43 18.73 -1.24
C GLY A 55 -15.90 17.88 -0.04
N ASP A 56 -15.39 16.65 0.08
CA ASP A 56 -15.75 15.72 1.15
C ASP A 56 -14.63 14.70 1.45
N ASN A 57 -14.70 14.06 2.62
CA ASN A 57 -13.67 13.14 3.09
C ASN A 57 -13.61 11.87 2.24
N TYR A 58 -14.76 11.40 1.76
CA TYR A 58 -14.86 10.15 1.03
C TYR A 58 -14.10 10.26 -0.30
N ASN A 59 -14.39 11.29 -1.08
CA ASN A 59 -13.72 11.54 -2.35
C ASN A 59 -12.23 11.82 -2.15
N CYS A 60 -11.84 12.58 -1.13
CA CYS A 60 -10.43 12.79 -0.79
C CYS A 60 -9.70 11.46 -0.55
N ASN A 61 -10.25 10.57 0.27
CA ASN A 61 -9.62 9.29 0.58
C ASN A 61 -9.69 8.30 -0.60
N ARG A 62 -10.80 8.31 -1.36
CA ARG A 62 -11.06 7.38 -2.46
C ARG A 62 -10.13 7.59 -3.65
N TRP A 63 -9.79 8.85 -3.94
CA TRP A 63 -9.01 9.25 -5.12
C TRP A 63 -7.59 9.70 -4.77
N ALA A 64 -7.18 9.56 -3.51
CA ALA A 64 -5.80 9.82 -3.11
C ALA A 64 -4.85 8.90 -3.89
N GLU A 65 -3.77 9.50 -4.39
CA GLU A 65 -2.69 8.74 -5.02
C GLU A 65 -1.99 7.84 -4.00
N ASP A 66 -1.69 6.60 -4.41
CA ASP A 66 -0.94 5.66 -3.57
C ASP A 66 0.57 5.93 -3.63
N LYS A 67 0.99 7.11 -3.13
CA LYS A 67 2.39 7.56 -3.15
C LYS A 67 3.00 7.64 -1.75
N TRP A 68 4.31 7.41 -1.69
CA TRP A 68 5.11 7.58 -0.48
C TRP A 68 5.31 9.05 -0.15
N CYS A 69 5.33 9.38 1.15
CA CYS A 69 5.65 10.72 1.60
C CYS A 69 7.14 11.07 1.35
N PRO A 70 7.47 12.36 1.11
CA PRO A 70 8.86 12.80 0.95
C PRO A 70 9.70 12.63 2.23
N GLN A 71 11.02 12.49 2.09
CA GLN A 71 11.95 12.25 3.22
C GLN A 71 11.97 13.37 4.28
N ASN A 72 11.61 14.60 3.92
CA ASN A 72 11.58 15.75 4.83
C ASN A 72 10.24 15.90 5.59
N THR A 73 9.38 14.88 5.55
CA THR A 73 8.09 14.87 6.25
C THR A 73 8.07 13.74 7.27
N GLN A 74 7.29 13.91 8.34
CA GLN A 74 7.15 12.93 9.42
C GLN A 74 5.70 12.70 9.84
N TYR A 75 4.78 13.55 9.38
CA TYR A 75 3.39 13.58 9.83
C TYR A 75 2.43 13.67 8.66
N CYS A 76 1.18 13.34 8.90
CA CYS A 76 0.07 13.64 8.01
C CYS A 76 -0.69 14.84 8.57
N LEU A 77 -0.82 15.91 7.78
CA LEU A 77 -1.64 17.07 8.08
C LEU A 77 -3.01 16.94 7.41
N THR A 78 -4.05 17.29 8.13
CA THR A 78 -5.40 17.53 7.60
C THR A 78 -5.85 18.94 7.96
N VAL A 79 -6.29 19.69 6.95
CA VAL A 79 -6.98 20.97 7.09
C VAL A 79 -8.40 20.78 6.59
N HIS A 80 -9.37 21.13 7.43
CA HIS A 80 -10.79 21.02 7.12
C HIS A 80 -11.48 22.36 7.31
N HIS A 81 -12.02 22.89 6.22
CA HIS A 81 -12.93 24.03 6.22
C HIS A 81 -14.36 23.52 6.14
N PHE A 82 -15.21 24.02 7.02
CA PHE A 82 -16.62 23.63 7.07
C PHE A 82 -17.49 24.78 7.57
N THR A 83 -18.77 24.72 7.26
CA THR A 83 -19.77 25.69 7.74
C THR A 83 -20.10 25.45 9.20
N SER A 84 -20.73 26.42 9.86
CA SER A 84 -21.30 26.30 11.22
C SER A 84 -22.20 25.07 11.41
N HIS A 85 -22.83 24.59 10.34
CA HIS A 85 -23.70 23.40 10.32
C HIS A 85 -22.93 22.08 10.12
N GLY A 86 -21.60 22.12 10.06
CA GLY A 86 -20.75 20.93 9.87
C GLY A 86 -20.56 20.50 8.42
N ARG A 87 -21.05 21.27 7.43
CA ARG A 87 -20.88 20.90 6.02
C ARG A 87 -19.47 21.25 5.55
N SER A 88 -18.71 20.26 5.11
CA SER A 88 -17.40 20.47 4.49
C SER A 88 -17.49 21.41 3.29
N THR A 89 -16.59 22.38 3.23
CA THR A 89 -16.42 23.31 2.09
C THR A 89 -15.11 23.06 1.37
N SER A 90 -14.05 22.70 2.09
CA SER A 90 -12.77 22.30 1.52
C SER A 90 -12.02 21.40 2.49
N ILE A 91 -11.36 20.37 1.95
CA ILE A 91 -10.48 19.46 2.69
C ILE A 91 -9.15 19.41 1.96
N THR A 92 -8.08 19.63 2.71
CA THR A 92 -6.72 19.45 2.23
C THR A 92 -6.00 18.47 3.14
N LYS A 93 -5.43 17.42 2.56
CA LYS A 93 -4.59 16.45 3.27
C LYS A 93 -3.22 16.39 2.60
N LYS A 94 -2.15 16.35 3.39
CA LYS A 94 -0.79 16.24 2.85
C LYS A 94 0.19 15.61 3.85
N CYS A 95 1.30 15.09 3.34
CA CYS A 95 2.48 14.83 4.15
C CYS A 95 3.04 16.16 4.66
N ALA A 96 3.48 16.21 5.90
CA ALA A 96 3.88 17.43 6.58
C ALA A 96 5.15 17.24 7.42
N SER A 97 5.93 18.30 7.49
CA SER A 97 7.06 18.45 8.41
C SER A 97 6.58 18.82 9.81
N ARG A 98 7.46 18.69 10.81
CA ARG A 98 7.18 19.15 12.18
C ARG A 98 6.76 20.62 12.26
N SER A 99 7.44 21.50 11.50
CA SER A 99 7.16 22.93 11.48
C SER A 99 5.74 23.25 11.00
N GLU A 100 5.22 22.48 10.05
CA GLU A 100 3.85 22.65 9.54
C GLU A 100 2.79 22.19 10.56
N CYS A 101 3.16 21.30 11.49
CA CYS A 101 2.28 20.77 12.53
C CYS A 101 2.32 21.56 13.84
N HIS A 102 3.01 22.70 13.90
CA HIS A 102 3.03 23.54 15.11
C HIS A 102 1.66 24.18 15.42
N PHE A 103 0.86 24.45 14.39
CA PHE A 103 -0.42 25.15 14.51
C PHE A 103 -1.59 24.20 14.21
N VAL A 104 -1.87 23.34 15.19
CA VAL A 104 -3.10 22.53 15.25
C VAL A 104 -4.17 23.23 16.06
N GLY A 105 -5.43 22.87 15.85
CA GLY A 105 -6.58 23.48 16.50
C GLY A 105 -7.62 23.97 15.52
N CYS A 106 -8.68 24.58 16.04
CA CYS A 106 -9.72 25.19 15.22
C CYS A 106 -9.71 26.70 15.36
N HIS A 107 -9.98 27.40 14.26
CA HIS A 107 -10.16 28.83 14.21
C HIS A 107 -11.49 29.13 13.54
N HIS A 108 -12.38 29.81 14.28
CA HIS A 108 -13.63 30.32 13.73
C HIS A 108 -13.36 31.69 13.11
N SER A 109 -13.71 31.87 11.83
CA SER A 109 -13.64 33.18 11.19
C SER A 109 -14.74 34.07 11.79
N GLN A 110 -14.40 35.25 12.33
CA GLN A 110 -15.41 36.12 12.93
C GLN A 110 -16.36 36.72 11.88
N ASP A 111 -15.90 36.84 10.63
CA ASP A 111 -16.62 37.48 9.52
C ASP A 111 -17.34 36.48 8.59
N SER A 112 -17.15 35.18 8.79
CA SER A 112 -17.79 34.15 7.96
C SER A 112 -18.28 33.00 8.82
N GLU A 113 -19.39 32.36 8.43
CA GLU A 113 -19.92 31.15 9.09
C GLU A 113 -19.04 29.90 8.87
N HIS A 114 -17.73 30.08 8.72
CA HIS A 114 -16.78 29.03 8.37
C HIS A 114 -15.77 28.83 9.50
N THR A 115 -15.53 27.57 9.79
CA THR A 115 -14.52 27.11 10.74
C THR A 115 -13.41 26.42 9.96
N GLU A 116 -12.16 26.73 10.30
CA GLU A 116 -11.00 25.98 9.85
C GLU A 116 -10.49 25.14 11.02
N CYS A 117 -10.35 23.84 10.85
CA CYS A 117 -9.68 22.96 11.81
C CYS A 117 -8.46 22.29 11.19
N ARG A 118 -7.37 22.22 11.96
CA ARG A 118 -6.10 21.60 11.58
C ARG A 118 -5.72 20.51 12.57
N SER A 119 -5.41 19.32 12.08
CA SER A 119 -4.84 18.23 12.87
C SER A 119 -3.61 17.64 12.19
N CYS A 120 -2.68 17.15 13.01
CA CYS A 120 -1.56 16.34 12.54
C CYS A 120 -1.56 14.99 13.24
N CYS A 121 -1.13 13.95 12.52
CA CYS A 121 -0.91 12.64 13.12
C CYS A 121 0.40 12.01 12.64
N GLU A 122 0.98 11.15 13.47
CA GLU A 122 2.12 10.31 13.12
C GLU A 122 1.65 8.89 12.80
N GLY A 123 2.09 8.33 11.67
CA GLY A 123 1.80 6.95 11.27
C GLY A 123 1.42 6.79 9.80
N MET A 124 1.40 5.54 9.34
CA MET A 124 0.99 5.20 7.97
C MET A 124 -0.53 5.37 7.83
N ILE A 125 -0.95 6.24 6.92
CA ILE A 125 -2.35 6.53 6.57
C ILE A 125 -3.17 6.92 7.83
N CYS A 126 -2.56 7.64 8.78
CA CYS A 126 -3.22 7.97 10.05
C CYS A 126 -4.34 9.03 9.90
N ASN A 127 -4.33 9.81 8.82
CA ASN A 127 -5.23 10.94 8.60
C ASN A 127 -6.54 10.56 7.88
N VAL A 128 -7.13 9.42 8.25
CA VAL A 128 -8.38 8.92 7.65
C VAL A 128 -9.54 9.89 7.90
N GLU A 129 -9.66 10.37 9.14
CA GLU A 129 -10.75 11.22 9.61
C GLU A 129 -10.44 12.72 9.48
N LEU A 130 -11.50 13.54 9.57
CA LEU A 130 -11.40 14.99 9.56
C LEU A 130 -11.42 15.58 10.98
N PRO A 131 -10.61 16.62 11.25
CA PRO A 131 -10.81 17.44 12.43
C PRO A 131 -12.07 18.31 12.28
N THR A 132 -12.87 18.39 13.33
CA THR A 132 -14.17 19.09 13.34
C THR A 132 -14.35 19.97 14.57
N ASN A 133 -13.49 19.83 15.59
CA ASN A 133 -13.54 20.61 16.82
C ASN A 133 -12.16 20.62 17.50
N HIS A 134 -12.03 21.31 18.63
CA HIS A 134 -10.76 21.41 19.36
C HIS A 134 -10.29 20.09 19.99
N THR A 135 -11.15 19.07 20.12
CA THR A 135 -10.76 17.80 20.75
C THR A 135 -10.10 16.85 19.75
N ASN A 136 -10.43 16.93 18.47
CA ASN A 136 -9.80 16.14 17.41
C ASN A 136 -8.87 16.96 16.49
N ALA A 137 -8.93 18.29 16.52
CA ALA A 137 -7.96 19.18 15.88
C ALA A 137 -6.68 19.31 16.72
N VAL A 138 -5.98 18.18 16.89
CA VAL A 138 -4.79 18.08 17.74
C VAL A 138 -3.62 17.49 16.98
N PHE A 139 -2.44 17.49 17.61
CA PHE A 139 -1.29 16.73 17.14
C PHE A 139 -1.28 15.37 17.87
N ALA A 140 -1.70 14.32 17.17
CA ALA A 140 -1.73 12.95 17.68
C ALA A 140 -0.48 12.16 17.31
N ILE A 141 0.33 11.78 18.29
CA ILE A 141 1.45 10.87 18.09
C ILE A 141 0.94 9.46 18.39
N MET A 142 0.78 8.64 17.34
CA MET A 142 0.49 7.22 17.52
C MET A 142 1.81 6.46 17.48
N HIS A 143 2.22 5.89 18.61
CA HIS A 143 3.34 4.95 18.61
C HIS A 143 2.91 3.71 17.81
N ALA A 144 3.38 3.61 16.58
CA ALA A 144 3.26 2.39 15.80
C ALA A 144 3.99 1.29 16.57
N GLN A 145 3.23 0.43 17.25
CA GLN A 145 3.73 -0.84 17.73
C GLN A 145 4.07 -1.62 16.46
N ARG A 146 5.35 -1.55 16.06
CA ARG A 146 5.89 -2.30 14.93
C ARG A 146 5.74 -3.78 15.28
N THR A 147 4.60 -4.38 14.97
CA THR A 147 4.54 -5.83 14.84
C THR A 147 5.32 -6.14 13.58
N SER A 148 6.64 -6.26 13.72
CA SER A 148 7.44 -7.01 12.77
C SER A 148 6.75 -8.35 12.62
N GLY A 149 6.09 -8.56 11.49
CA GLY A 149 5.55 -9.87 11.14
C GLY A 149 6.71 -10.83 11.24
N SER A 150 6.73 -11.62 12.31
CA SER A 150 7.69 -12.70 12.49
C SER A 150 7.40 -13.68 11.35
N SER A 151 8.12 -13.54 10.25
CA SER A 151 8.27 -14.58 9.26
C SER A 151 8.94 -15.74 9.97
N ALA A 152 8.12 -16.64 10.54
CA ALA A 152 8.58 -17.95 10.91
C ALA A 152 9.24 -18.56 9.66
N PRO A 153 10.50 -18.99 9.73
CA PRO A 153 11.11 -19.67 8.60
C PRO A 153 10.38 -21.00 8.47
N THR A 154 9.54 -21.13 7.45
CA THR A 154 9.09 -22.43 6.97
C THR A 154 10.33 -23.25 6.62
N PRO A 155 10.57 -24.41 7.26
CA PRO A 155 11.70 -25.24 6.88
C PRO A 155 11.49 -25.72 5.45
N TYR A 156 12.39 -25.31 4.57
CA TYR A 156 12.61 -25.98 3.30
C TYR A 156 13.01 -27.43 3.61
N LEU A 157 12.21 -28.39 3.15
CA LEU A 157 12.62 -29.79 3.01
C LEU A 157 13.17 -29.98 1.59
N PRO A 158 14.49 -29.87 1.35
CA PRO A 158 15.09 -30.60 0.25
C PRO A 158 15.52 -31.99 0.76
N VAL A 159 15.69 -32.92 -0.17
CA VAL A 159 16.25 -34.27 0.02
C VAL A 159 15.23 -35.32 0.45
N LEU A 160 14.55 -35.91 -0.54
CA LEU A 160 14.33 -37.36 -0.68
C LEU A 160 13.69 -37.67 -2.04
N ALA A 161 14.43 -37.42 -3.12
CA ALA A 161 14.15 -38.01 -4.45
C ALA A 161 15.47 -38.05 -5.24
N GLY A 162 16.40 -38.87 -4.75
CA GLY A 162 17.75 -38.94 -5.30
C GLY A 162 18.46 -40.25 -5.01
N VAL A 163 17.73 -41.36 -4.90
CA VAL A 163 18.28 -42.71 -5.07
C VAL A 163 17.14 -43.57 -5.61
N PHE A 164 17.17 -43.88 -6.90
CA PHE A 164 16.66 -45.10 -7.56
C PHE A 164 16.46 -44.87 -9.06
N VAL A 165 17.41 -44.25 -9.76
CA VAL A 165 17.63 -44.59 -11.17
C VAL A 165 19.10 -44.40 -11.50
N LEU A 166 19.80 -45.53 -11.65
CA LEU A 166 20.89 -45.84 -12.59
C LEU A 166 21.74 -46.96 -11.97
N PRO A 167 22.24 -47.94 -12.74
CA PRO A 167 21.72 -48.55 -13.96
C PRO A 167 21.74 -50.09 -13.87
N LEU A 168 20.84 -50.80 -14.56
CA LEU A 168 21.10 -52.18 -14.95
C LEU A 168 21.77 -52.13 -16.33
N LEU A 169 23.05 -52.48 -16.33
CA LEU A 169 23.75 -53.09 -17.45
C LEU A 169 22.98 -54.31 -17.95
#